data_AF-A0A2V2DTK5-F1
#
_entry.id   AF-A0A2V2DTK5-F1
#
_cell.length_a   1.000
_cell.length_b   1.000
_cell.length_c   1.000
_cell.angle_alpha   90.00
_cell.angle_beta   90.00
_cell.angle_gamma   90.00
#
_symmetry.space_group_name_H-M   'P 1'
#
loop_
_entity.id
_entity.type
_entity.pdbx_description
1 polymer ?
#
loop_
_entity_poly.entity_id
_entity_poly.type
_entity_poly.pdbx_seq_one_letter_code
_entity_poly.pdbx_strand_id
1 'polypeptide(L)'
;MQPRGERGLHVSVLGCYINPVHPDEAARRREVDRFIERLRYAKDIGADMVGTETGRFSPDMAVTALTQSEECWRVLLGSFSRIAREAETLGVTVGVEGVFDHTLSTPERMARFLRDLDSPAVRVILDFANLVPPDALSAEAQRSLAERAFSLYGERIAVLHLKDCVFENGAQRCVRPGTGVVRWEEPMRLIARELLETLRREGIPVAMVADGLAESFRNVYRGLGLESYFARRIYSSDVGVEKPSPLMFETALRAMGLTEADKERIVMMGNHVKKDIAGANRFGITSVLLDWSHRYPTVPETPDETPDFIVHTPLDLLEVLSLPRG
;
A
#
# COMPACT_ATOMS: atom_id res chain seq x y z
N MET A 1 -8.66 3.46 18.49
CA MET A 1 -9.03 2.05 18.27
C MET A 1 -10.38 2.04 17.57
N GLN A 2 -10.38 1.81 16.25
CA GLN A 2 -11.63 1.71 15.49
C GLN A 2 -12.39 0.44 15.90
N PRO A 3 -13.74 0.44 15.88
CA PRO A 3 -14.52 -0.69 16.33
C PRO A 3 -14.34 -1.88 15.39
N ARG A 4 -13.59 -2.91 15.82
CA ARG A 4 -13.57 -4.21 15.15
C ARG A 4 -14.89 -4.92 15.44
N GLY A 5 -15.54 -5.48 14.42
CA GLY A 5 -16.79 -6.21 14.61
C GLY A 5 -16.63 -7.43 15.52
N GLU A 6 -17.74 -8.07 15.94
CA GLU A 6 -17.75 -9.23 16.85
C GLU A 6 -16.86 -10.41 16.39
N ARG A 7 -16.52 -10.46 15.10
CA ARG A 7 -15.62 -11.45 14.49
C ARG A 7 -14.17 -10.97 14.29
N GLY A 8 -13.80 -9.81 14.84
CA GLY A 8 -12.48 -9.20 14.66
C GLY A 8 -12.22 -8.66 13.26
N LEU A 9 -13.25 -8.56 12.40
CA LEU A 9 -13.15 -8.06 11.03
C LEU A 9 -13.26 -6.54 11.00
N HIS A 10 -12.46 -5.93 10.13
CA HIS A 10 -12.42 -4.49 9.88
C HIS A 10 -12.75 -4.20 8.40
N VAL A 11 -13.44 -3.09 8.13
CA VAL A 11 -13.82 -2.70 6.77
C VAL A 11 -12.83 -1.64 6.28
N SER A 12 -11.81 -2.06 5.55
CA SER A 12 -10.82 -1.13 5.00
C SER A 12 -11.38 -0.26 3.85
N VAL A 13 -12.12 -0.85 2.92
CA VAL A 13 -12.76 -0.10 1.81
C VAL A 13 -14.22 -0.52 1.65
N LEU A 14 -15.13 0.45 1.79
CA LEU A 14 -16.51 0.29 1.37
C LEU A 14 -16.62 0.63 -0.13
N GLY A 15 -16.74 -0.37 -0.98
CA GLY A 15 -16.90 -0.17 -2.43
C GLY A 15 -18.25 0.47 -2.78
N CYS A 16 -18.23 1.57 -3.54
CA CYS A 16 -19.41 2.21 -4.10
C CYS A 16 -19.12 2.69 -5.52
N TYR A 17 -19.07 1.76 -6.47
CA TYR A 17 -18.83 2.08 -7.87
C TYR A 17 -19.98 2.91 -8.45
N ILE A 18 -19.64 4.10 -8.94
CA ILE A 18 -20.53 5.03 -9.61
C ILE A 18 -19.94 5.43 -10.97
N ASN A 19 -20.76 6.00 -11.85
CA ASN A 19 -20.24 6.77 -12.98
C ASN A 19 -20.26 8.28 -12.66
N PRO A 20 -19.18 8.87 -12.11
CA PRO A 20 -19.14 10.28 -11.73
C PRO A 20 -19.12 11.21 -12.95
N VAL A 21 -18.97 10.67 -14.15
CA VAL A 21 -18.95 11.39 -15.43
C VAL A 21 -20.13 10.99 -16.33
N HIS A 22 -21.20 10.44 -15.78
CA HIS A 22 -22.39 10.15 -16.57
C HIS A 22 -22.87 11.43 -17.31
N PRO A 23 -23.10 11.39 -18.64
CA PRO A 23 -23.36 12.60 -19.42
C PRO A 23 -24.71 13.25 -19.07
N ASP A 24 -25.75 12.43 -18.82
CA ASP A 24 -27.01 12.93 -18.25
C ASP A 24 -26.80 13.43 -16.81
N GLU A 25 -27.09 14.71 -16.58
CA GLU A 25 -26.87 15.37 -15.29
C GLU A 25 -27.74 14.80 -14.17
N ALA A 26 -29.00 14.45 -14.45
CA ALA A 26 -29.90 13.92 -13.45
C ALA A 26 -29.43 12.52 -12.97
N ALA A 27 -29.00 11.67 -13.90
CA ALA A 27 -28.40 10.37 -13.60
C ALA A 27 -27.09 10.53 -12.84
N ARG A 28 -26.18 11.40 -13.30
CA ARG A 28 -24.93 11.70 -12.60
C ARG A 28 -25.17 12.18 -11.17
N ARG A 29 -26.17 13.04 -10.95
CA ARG A 29 -26.53 13.52 -9.62
C ARG A 29 -27.00 12.38 -8.71
N ARG A 30 -27.83 11.46 -9.21
CA ARG A 30 -28.26 10.27 -8.45
C ARG A 30 -27.09 9.37 -8.08
N GLU A 31 -26.14 9.16 -8.98
CA GLU A 31 -24.92 8.40 -8.74
C GLU A 31 -24.06 9.06 -7.64
N VAL A 32 -23.84 10.37 -7.72
CA VAL A 32 -23.09 11.13 -6.70
C VAL A 32 -23.83 11.15 -5.35
N ASP A 33 -25.16 11.30 -5.35
CA ASP A 33 -25.99 11.22 -4.13
C ASP A 33 -25.87 9.85 -3.48
N ARG A 34 -25.90 8.78 -4.29
CA ARG A 34 -25.68 7.39 -3.83
C ARG A 34 -24.33 7.26 -3.15
N PHE A 35 -23.27 7.83 -3.73
CA PHE A 35 -21.93 7.80 -3.15
C PHE A 35 -21.83 8.56 -1.82
N ILE A 36 -22.39 9.78 -1.76
CA ILE A 36 -22.43 10.59 -0.52
C ILE A 36 -23.20 9.86 0.59
N GLU A 37 -24.27 9.14 0.25
CA GLU A 37 -24.96 8.29 1.21
C GLU A 37 -24.03 7.20 1.79
N ARG A 38 -23.15 6.59 0.97
CA ARG A 38 -22.18 5.58 1.44
C ARG A 38 -21.11 6.18 2.33
N LEU A 39 -20.74 7.45 2.15
CA LEU A 39 -19.85 8.13 3.10
C LEU A 39 -20.43 8.15 4.51
N ARG A 40 -21.74 8.35 4.64
CA ARG A 40 -22.42 8.33 5.94
C ARG A 40 -22.39 6.92 6.54
N TYR A 41 -22.70 5.90 5.74
CA TYR A 41 -22.63 4.51 6.19
C TYR A 41 -21.22 4.07 6.57
N ALA A 42 -20.19 4.51 5.83
CA ALA A 42 -18.80 4.22 6.16
C ALA A 42 -18.44 4.73 7.56
N LYS A 43 -18.91 5.93 7.93
CA LYS A 43 -18.73 6.46 9.28
C LYS A 43 -19.40 5.58 10.34
N ASP A 44 -20.63 5.15 10.09
CA ASP A 44 -21.41 4.36 11.04
C ASP A 44 -20.82 2.96 11.27
N ILE A 45 -20.29 2.33 10.21
CA ILE A 45 -19.67 0.99 10.28
C ILE A 45 -18.18 1.03 10.63
N GLY A 46 -17.59 2.22 10.76
CA GLY A 46 -16.18 2.41 11.05
C GLY A 46 -15.25 2.00 9.89
N ALA A 47 -15.68 2.15 8.63
CA ALA A 47 -14.83 1.86 7.48
C ALA A 47 -13.79 2.98 7.26
N ASP A 48 -12.57 2.62 6.81
CA ASP A 48 -11.50 3.62 6.62
C ASP A 48 -11.79 4.56 5.44
N MET A 49 -12.44 4.04 4.39
CA MET A 49 -12.79 4.82 3.21
C MET A 49 -13.96 4.25 2.41
N VAL A 50 -14.46 5.07 1.47
CA VAL A 50 -15.38 4.66 0.39
C VAL A 50 -14.67 4.77 -0.95
N GLY A 51 -14.65 3.68 -1.73
CA GLY A 51 -13.93 3.60 -3.00
C GLY A 51 -14.82 3.69 -4.23
N THR A 52 -14.37 4.38 -5.29
CA THR A 52 -14.94 4.30 -6.64
C THR A 52 -13.88 4.50 -7.72
N GLU A 53 -14.18 4.01 -8.91
CA GLU A 53 -13.48 4.36 -10.15
C GLU A 53 -14.01 5.67 -10.75
N THR A 54 -13.40 6.12 -11.85
CA THR A 54 -13.66 7.45 -12.46
C THR A 54 -14.54 7.45 -13.71
N GLY A 55 -15.00 6.27 -14.12
CA GLY A 55 -16.01 6.09 -15.17
C GLY A 55 -15.58 6.49 -16.58
N ARG A 56 -16.52 6.31 -17.52
CA ARG A 56 -16.43 6.74 -18.92
C ARG A 56 -17.57 7.70 -19.23
N PHE A 57 -17.37 8.65 -20.15
CA PHE A 57 -18.37 9.66 -20.53
C PHE A 57 -19.46 9.09 -21.45
N SER A 58 -20.08 8.00 -20.99
CA SER A 58 -21.15 7.24 -21.63
C SER A 58 -22.17 6.80 -20.58
N PRO A 59 -23.48 6.75 -20.89
CA PRO A 59 -24.48 6.28 -19.93
C PRO A 59 -24.25 4.85 -19.43
N ASP A 60 -23.74 3.98 -20.30
CA ASP A 60 -23.53 2.55 -20.10
C ASP A 60 -22.07 2.17 -19.85
N MET A 61 -21.22 3.16 -19.56
CA MET A 61 -19.77 2.99 -19.41
C MET A 61 -19.06 2.46 -20.67
N ALA A 62 -19.65 2.57 -21.87
CA ALA A 62 -18.96 2.23 -23.11
C ALA A 62 -17.68 3.08 -23.32
N VAL A 63 -16.69 2.47 -23.97
CA VAL A 63 -15.45 3.16 -24.37
C VAL A 63 -15.79 4.22 -25.42
N THR A 64 -15.46 5.48 -25.14
CA THR A 64 -15.72 6.61 -26.02
C THR A 64 -14.58 7.61 -25.95
N ALA A 65 -14.24 8.22 -27.09
CA ALA A 65 -13.21 9.26 -27.17
C ALA A 65 -13.56 10.49 -26.32
N LEU A 66 -14.86 10.74 -26.08
CA LEU A 66 -15.30 11.86 -25.25
C LEU A 66 -14.83 11.75 -23.79
N THR A 67 -14.53 10.54 -23.30
CA THR A 67 -13.99 10.32 -21.94
C THR A 67 -12.68 11.08 -21.71
N GLN A 68 -11.90 11.30 -22.77
CA GLN A 68 -10.61 12.02 -22.67
C GLN A 68 -10.74 13.54 -22.88
N SER A 69 -11.94 14.05 -23.11
CA SER A 69 -12.19 15.48 -23.35
C SER A 69 -12.04 16.35 -22.09
N GLU A 70 -11.75 17.64 -22.27
CA GLU A 70 -11.77 18.63 -21.19
C GLU A 70 -13.20 18.89 -20.65
N GLU A 71 -14.24 18.53 -21.40
CA GLU A 71 -15.61 18.56 -20.90
C GLU A 71 -15.83 17.46 -19.86
N CYS A 72 -15.50 16.21 -20.20
CA CYS A 72 -15.53 15.08 -19.26
C CYS A 72 -14.69 15.39 -18.01
N TRP A 73 -13.51 16.00 -18.18
CA TRP A 73 -12.67 16.45 -17.08
C TRP A 73 -13.39 17.42 -16.13
N ARG A 74 -14.03 18.46 -16.66
CA ARG A 74 -14.81 19.42 -15.87
C ARG A 74 -15.97 18.75 -15.14
N VAL A 75 -16.64 17.80 -15.77
CA VAL A 75 -17.71 17.01 -15.16
C VAL A 75 -17.18 16.16 -14.01
N LEU A 76 -16.04 15.47 -14.20
CA LEU A 76 -15.40 14.67 -13.15
C LEU A 76 -15.07 15.54 -11.93
N LEU A 77 -14.39 16.68 -12.16
CA LEU A 77 -14.03 17.61 -11.08
C LEU A 77 -15.27 18.15 -10.37
N GLY A 78 -16.34 18.49 -11.09
CA GLY A 78 -17.59 18.94 -10.48
C GLY A 78 -18.21 17.88 -9.55
N SER A 79 -18.27 16.62 -10.00
CA SER A 79 -18.77 15.51 -9.21
C SER A 79 -17.91 15.26 -7.97
N PHE A 80 -16.58 15.20 -8.13
CA PHE A 80 -15.68 14.94 -7.02
C PHE A 80 -15.53 16.12 -6.06
N SER A 81 -15.66 17.37 -6.51
CA SER A 81 -15.68 18.55 -5.62
C SER A 81 -16.84 18.47 -4.64
N ARG A 82 -18.00 18.01 -5.12
CA ARG A 82 -19.17 17.78 -4.25
C ARG A 82 -18.92 16.62 -3.28
N ILE A 83 -18.39 15.50 -3.76
CA ILE A 83 -18.06 14.34 -2.93
C ILE A 83 -17.04 14.71 -1.84
N ALA A 84 -15.95 15.38 -2.22
CA ALA A 84 -14.86 15.78 -1.34
C ALA A 84 -15.34 16.68 -0.20
N ARG A 85 -16.16 17.70 -0.49
CA ARG A 85 -16.72 18.59 0.53
C ARG A 85 -17.56 17.85 1.58
N GLU A 86 -18.37 16.89 1.14
CA GLU A 86 -19.18 16.08 2.07
C GLU A 86 -18.28 15.11 2.87
N ALA A 87 -17.27 14.53 2.23
CA ALA A 87 -16.29 13.65 2.87
C ALA A 87 -15.50 14.36 3.98
N GLU A 88 -15.02 15.59 3.71
CA GLU A 88 -14.37 16.45 4.70
C GLU A 88 -15.29 16.77 5.88
N THR A 89 -16.55 17.11 5.59
CA THR A 89 -17.56 17.39 6.64
C THR A 89 -17.81 16.17 7.53
N LEU A 90 -17.82 14.97 6.95
CA LEU A 90 -18.05 13.73 7.68
C LEU A 90 -16.80 13.21 8.40
N GLY A 91 -15.60 13.65 7.98
CA GLY A 91 -14.32 13.10 8.40
C GLY A 91 -14.04 11.71 7.83
N VAL A 92 -14.50 11.44 6.60
CA VAL A 92 -14.39 10.14 5.93
C VAL A 92 -13.48 10.28 4.72
N THR A 93 -12.66 9.26 4.45
CA THR A 93 -11.77 9.25 3.29
C THR A 93 -12.49 8.72 2.04
N VAL A 94 -12.23 9.34 0.90
CA VAL A 94 -12.67 8.89 -0.43
C VAL A 94 -11.49 8.26 -1.15
N GLY A 95 -11.63 7.00 -1.55
CA GLY A 95 -10.68 6.32 -2.42
C GLY A 95 -11.05 6.51 -3.89
N VAL A 96 -10.20 7.18 -4.67
CA VAL A 96 -10.32 7.27 -6.13
C VAL A 96 -9.39 6.27 -6.81
N GLU A 97 -9.95 5.47 -7.71
CA GLU A 97 -9.22 4.45 -8.48
C GLU A 97 -9.12 4.83 -9.96
N GLY A 98 -7.89 4.79 -10.49
CA GLY A 98 -7.62 4.99 -11.92
C GLY A 98 -7.78 3.69 -12.71
N VAL A 99 -8.29 3.79 -13.94
CA VAL A 99 -8.43 2.66 -14.87
C VAL A 99 -8.02 3.13 -16.26
N PHE A 100 -7.22 2.34 -16.98
CA PHE A 100 -6.51 2.75 -18.20
C PHE A 100 -7.40 3.33 -19.32
N ASP A 101 -8.69 3.05 -19.32
CA ASP A 101 -9.67 3.56 -20.29
C ASP A 101 -10.82 4.36 -19.65
N HIS A 102 -10.66 4.77 -18.38
CA HIS A 102 -11.54 5.70 -17.67
C HIS A 102 -11.05 7.15 -17.81
N THR A 103 -11.77 8.07 -17.17
CA THR A 103 -11.41 9.49 -17.14
C THR A 103 -10.04 9.72 -16.50
N LEU A 104 -9.67 8.99 -15.44
CA LEU A 104 -8.32 8.98 -14.87
C LEU A 104 -7.54 7.76 -15.36
N SER A 105 -7.09 7.82 -16.62
CA SER A 105 -6.45 6.71 -17.34
C SER A 105 -4.94 6.62 -17.20
N THR A 106 -4.28 7.68 -16.74
CA THR A 106 -2.81 7.71 -16.64
C THR A 106 -2.38 8.33 -15.31
N PRO A 107 -1.13 8.07 -14.88
CA PRO A 107 -0.57 8.72 -13.71
C PRO A 107 -0.67 10.24 -13.74
N GLU A 108 -0.43 10.86 -14.89
CA GLU A 108 -0.44 12.31 -15.07
C GLU A 108 -1.86 12.88 -14.90
N ARG A 109 -2.87 12.15 -15.39
CA ARG A 109 -4.28 12.54 -15.20
C ARG A 109 -4.69 12.42 -13.74
N MET A 110 -4.30 11.35 -13.05
CA MET A 110 -4.54 11.24 -11.60
C MET A 110 -3.86 12.40 -10.84
N ALA A 111 -2.60 12.70 -11.14
CA ALA A 111 -1.86 13.79 -10.50
C ALA A 111 -2.50 15.16 -10.74
N ARG A 112 -2.90 15.43 -12.00
CA ARG A 112 -3.65 16.63 -12.37
C ARG A 112 -4.94 16.74 -11.56
N PHE A 113 -5.68 15.63 -11.43
CA PHE A 113 -6.96 15.59 -10.72
C PHE A 113 -6.79 15.88 -9.23
N LEU A 114 -5.81 15.24 -8.58
CA LEU A 114 -5.54 15.45 -7.15
C LEU A 114 -5.13 16.89 -6.84
N ARG A 115 -4.35 17.51 -7.74
CA ARG A 115 -3.96 18.93 -7.62
C ARG A 115 -5.14 19.86 -7.87
N ASP A 116 -5.92 19.62 -8.92
CA ASP A 116 -7.04 20.51 -9.29
C ASP A 116 -8.20 20.41 -8.29
N LEU A 117 -8.42 19.25 -7.66
CA LEU A 117 -9.43 19.04 -6.62
C LEU A 117 -8.99 19.59 -5.25
N ASP A 118 -7.69 19.52 -4.95
CA ASP A 118 -7.05 20.03 -3.72
C ASP A 118 -7.79 19.69 -2.42
N SER A 119 -8.17 18.43 -2.26
CA SER A 119 -8.86 17.95 -1.05
C SER A 119 -8.03 16.90 -0.31
N PRO A 120 -7.79 17.05 1.02
CA PRO A 120 -7.11 16.06 1.84
C PRO A 120 -7.96 14.79 2.08
N ALA A 121 -9.29 14.89 1.93
CA ALA A 121 -10.21 13.76 2.11
C ALA A 121 -10.17 12.76 0.96
N VAL A 122 -9.59 13.13 -0.19
CA VAL A 122 -9.44 12.23 -1.34
C VAL A 122 -8.06 11.57 -1.31
N ARG A 123 -8.02 10.25 -1.39
CA ARG A 123 -6.81 9.43 -1.46
C ARG A 123 -6.91 8.48 -2.65
N VAL A 124 -5.77 7.94 -3.08
CA VAL A 124 -5.70 7.04 -4.23
C VAL A 124 -5.79 5.59 -3.78
N ILE A 125 -6.66 4.84 -4.44
CA ILE A 125 -6.59 3.38 -4.49
C ILE A 125 -5.74 3.04 -5.71
N LEU A 126 -4.54 2.49 -5.49
CA LEU A 126 -3.71 2.02 -6.57
C LEU A 126 -4.11 0.58 -6.91
N ASP A 127 -4.85 0.41 -8.00
CA ASP A 127 -5.00 -0.87 -8.67
C ASP A 127 -4.10 -0.89 -9.90
N PHE A 128 -2.93 -1.52 -9.76
CA PHE A 128 -1.95 -1.50 -10.85
C PHE A 128 -2.41 -2.32 -12.05
N ALA A 129 -3.23 -3.36 -11.86
CA ALA A 129 -3.80 -4.13 -12.96
C ALA A 129 -4.75 -3.27 -13.79
N ASN A 130 -5.61 -2.50 -13.13
CA ASN A 130 -6.53 -1.57 -13.81
C ASN A 130 -5.81 -0.40 -14.49
N LEU A 131 -4.62 -0.02 -14.01
CA LEU A 131 -3.85 1.07 -14.60
C LEU A 131 -3.03 0.66 -15.84
N VAL A 132 -2.68 -0.62 -15.99
CA VAL A 132 -1.90 -1.11 -17.14
C VAL A 132 -2.79 -1.20 -18.40
N PRO A 133 -2.53 -0.40 -19.45
CA PRO A 133 -3.24 -0.55 -20.71
C PRO A 133 -2.72 -1.76 -21.53
N PRO A 134 -3.52 -2.28 -22.48
CA PRO A 134 -3.17 -3.44 -23.30
C PRO A 134 -1.93 -3.26 -24.20
N ASP A 135 -1.49 -2.02 -24.43
CA ASP A 135 -0.30 -1.68 -25.21
C ASP A 135 0.97 -1.47 -24.36
N ALA A 136 0.86 -1.51 -23.02
CA ALA A 136 1.97 -1.33 -22.08
C ALA A 136 2.36 -2.62 -21.33
N LEU A 137 2.31 -3.78 -22.01
CA LEU A 137 2.56 -5.09 -21.36
C LEU A 137 4.05 -5.44 -21.19
N SER A 138 4.96 -4.67 -21.79
CA SER A 138 6.40 -4.93 -21.64
C SER A 138 6.89 -4.59 -20.22
N ALA A 139 7.97 -5.24 -19.79
CA ALA A 139 8.56 -4.97 -18.47
C ALA A 139 9.01 -3.52 -18.31
N GLU A 140 9.53 -2.91 -19.39
CA GLU A 140 9.95 -1.50 -19.39
C GLU A 140 8.75 -0.55 -19.30
N ALA A 141 7.67 -0.82 -20.04
CA ALA A 141 6.48 0.01 -20.01
C ALA A 141 5.79 -0.02 -18.64
N GLN A 142 5.63 -1.19 -18.03
CA GLN A 142 5.05 -1.30 -16.69
C GLN A 142 5.98 -0.70 -15.62
N ARG A 143 7.31 -0.85 -15.75
CA ARG A 143 8.26 -0.19 -14.85
C ARG A 143 8.08 1.34 -14.89
N SER A 144 8.10 1.91 -16.08
CA SER A 144 7.91 3.35 -16.29
C SER A 144 6.54 3.83 -15.79
N LEU A 145 5.48 3.04 -15.97
CA LEU A 145 4.15 3.35 -15.46
C LEU A 145 4.12 3.40 -13.93
N ALA A 146 4.72 2.41 -13.27
CA ALA A 146 4.81 2.35 -11.81
C ALA A 146 5.65 3.53 -11.27
N GLU A 147 6.83 3.78 -11.84
CA GLU A 147 7.69 4.89 -11.42
C GLU A 147 6.98 6.25 -11.52
N ARG A 148 6.24 6.49 -12.62
CA ARG A 148 5.44 7.71 -12.78
C ARG A 148 4.31 7.80 -11.76
N ALA A 149 3.59 6.71 -11.50
CA ALA A 149 2.52 6.68 -10.49
C ALA A 149 3.04 7.08 -9.10
N PHE A 150 4.10 6.42 -8.62
CA PHE A 150 4.66 6.70 -7.30
C PHE A 150 5.32 8.09 -7.23
N SER A 151 6.02 8.52 -8.29
CA SER A 151 6.65 9.85 -8.32
C SER A 151 5.62 10.99 -8.28
N LEU A 152 4.49 10.83 -8.96
CA LEU A 152 3.50 11.89 -9.10
C LEU A 152 2.49 11.96 -7.94
N TYR A 153 2.13 10.84 -7.34
CA TYR A 153 1.11 10.79 -6.28
C TYR A 153 1.31 9.67 -5.26
N GLY A 154 2.53 9.14 -5.11
CA GLY A 154 2.85 8.07 -4.15
C GLY A 154 2.37 8.37 -2.73
N GLU A 155 2.62 9.59 -2.25
CA GLU A 155 2.18 10.07 -0.92
C GLU A 155 0.65 10.12 -0.73
N ARG A 156 -0.11 10.08 -1.84
CA ARG A 156 -1.58 10.10 -1.82
C ARG A 156 -2.18 8.70 -1.91
N ILE A 157 -1.39 7.66 -2.17
CA ILE A 157 -1.84 6.26 -2.18
C ILE A 157 -2.14 5.84 -0.74
N ALA A 158 -3.38 5.40 -0.50
CA ALA A 158 -3.81 4.90 0.81
C ALA A 158 -4.11 3.39 0.79
N VAL A 159 -4.49 2.85 -0.36
CA VAL A 159 -4.83 1.43 -0.52
C VAL A 159 -4.22 0.88 -1.79
N LEU A 160 -3.74 -0.36 -1.74
CA LEU A 160 -3.31 -1.13 -2.89
C LEU A 160 -4.34 -2.24 -3.17
N HIS A 161 -4.83 -2.32 -4.40
CA HIS A 161 -5.52 -3.50 -4.90
C HIS A 161 -4.51 -4.44 -5.55
N LEU A 162 -4.25 -5.59 -4.92
CA LEU A 162 -3.42 -6.64 -5.48
C LEU A 162 -4.27 -7.50 -6.44
N LYS A 163 -4.38 -7.05 -7.69
CA LYS A 163 -5.08 -7.77 -8.76
C LYS A 163 -4.12 -8.22 -9.87
N ASP A 164 -4.60 -9.06 -10.76
CA ASP A 164 -3.88 -9.36 -11.99
C ASP A 164 -4.88 -9.59 -13.10
N CYS A 165 -4.44 -9.41 -14.34
CA CYS A 165 -5.34 -9.40 -15.48
C CYS A 165 -4.72 -10.05 -16.70
N VAL A 166 -5.58 -10.44 -17.63
CA VAL A 166 -5.23 -10.75 -19.01
C VAL A 166 -6.13 -9.95 -19.93
N PHE A 167 -5.68 -9.75 -21.18
CA PHE A 167 -6.49 -9.11 -22.21
C PHE A 167 -6.96 -10.18 -23.21
N GLU A 168 -8.27 -10.44 -23.25
CA GLU A 168 -8.90 -11.44 -24.11
C GLU A 168 -9.98 -10.75 -24.95
N ASN A 169 -9.93 -10.91 -26.27
CA ASN A 169 -10.90 -10.28 -27.20
C ASN A 169 -11.06 -8.76 -27.02
N GLY A 170 -9.98 -8.06 -26.64
CA GLY A 170 -10.01 -6.62 -26.39
C GLY A 170 -10.62 -6.21 -25.04
N ALA A 171 -11.01 -7.15 -24.20
CA ALA A 171 -11.50 -6.90 -22.85
C ALA A 171 -10.47 -7.33 -21.79
N GLN A 172 -10.37 -6.55 -20.73
CA GLN A 172 -9.59 -6.91 -19.55
C GLN A 172 -10.38 -7.92 -18.71
N ARG A 173 -9.75 -9.03 -18.33
CA ARG A 173 -10.32 -10.04 -17.45
C ARG A 173 -9.42 -10.24 -16.23
N CYS A 174 -10.01 -10.14 -15.04
CA CYS A 174 -9.30 -10.41 -13.80
C CYS A 174 -8.93 -11.90 -13.68
N VAL A 175 -7.70 -12.17 -13.25
CA VAL A 175 -7.16 -13.50 -12.95
C VAL A 175 -6.55 -13.50 -11.55
N ARG A 176 -6.10 -14.67 -11.09
CA ARG A 176 -5.42 -14.76 -9.80
C ARG A 176 -4.12 -13.94 -9.85
N PRO A 177 -3.78 -13.16 -8.80
CA PRO A 177 -2.51 -12.47 -8.72
C PRO A 177 -1.31 -13.36 -9.03
N GLY A 178 -0.43 -12.92 -9.93
CA GLY A 178 0.77 -13.64 -10.36
C GLY A 178 0.55 -14.63 -11.52
N THR A 179 -0.66 -14.68 -12.09
CA THR A 179 -0.99 -15.57 -13.21
C THR A 179 -1.32 -14.83 -14.51
N GLY A 180 -1.32 -13.49 -14.48
CA GLY A 180 -1.63 -12.65 -15.61
C GLY A 180 -0.43 -11.88 -16.13
N VAL A 181 -0.68 -10.68 -16.63
CA VAL A 181 0.30 -9.83 -17.32
C VAL A 181 0.97 -8.81 -16.41
N VAL A 182 0.48 -8.63 -15.18
CA VAL A 182 1.01 -7.62 -14.25
C VAL A 182 2.39 -8.02 -13.73
N ARG A 183 3.36 -7.11 -13.84
CA ARG A 183 4.73 -7.24 -13.34
C ARG A 183 4.85 -6.56 -11.98
N TRP A 184 4.66 -7.33 -10.91
CA TRP A 184 4.58 -6.82 -9.54
C TRP A 184 5.94 -6.43 -8.94
N GLU A 185 7.06 -6.81 -9.56
CA GLU A 185 8.41 -6.57 -9.03
C GLU A 185 8.68 -5.09 -8.80
N GLU A 186 8.34 -4.24 -9.77
CA GLU A 186 8.58 -2.81 -9.68
C GLU A 186 7.61 -2.13 -8.69
N PRO A 187 6.27 -2.27 -8.78
CA PRO A 187 5.36 -1.72 -7.78
C PRO A 187 5.73 -2.12 -6.34
N MET A 188 6.06 -3.40 -6.09
CA MET A 188 6.45 -3.86 -4.76
C MET A 188 7.77 -3.23 -4.28
N ARG A 189 8.74 -3.02 -5.18
CA ARG A 189 9.98 -2.29 -4.87
C ARG A 189 9.68 -0.85 -4.46
N LEU A 190 8.78 -0.17 -5.18
CA LEU A 190 8.39 1.22 -4.91
C LEU A 190 7.64 1.35 -3.57
N ILE A 191 6.75 0.40 -3.26
CA ILE A 191 6.06 0.33 -1.95
C ILE A 191 7.07 0.16 -0.81
N ALA A 192 8.02 -0.77 -0.96
CA ALA A 192 9.07 -0.98 0.03
C ALA A 192 9.92 0.28 0.22
N ARG A 193 10.22 1.01 -0.87
CA ARG A 193 10.94 2.29 -0.80
C ARG A 193 10.14 3.35 -0.05
N GLU A 194 8.86 3.51 -0.35
CA GLU A 194 7.98 4.49 0.30
C GLU A 194 7.87 4.26 1.81
N LEU A 195 7.77 3.00 2.24
CA LEU A 195 7.80 2.64 3.66
C LEU A 195 9.11 3.10 4.31
N LEU A 196 10.26 2.78 3.69
CA LEU A 196 11.57 3.17 4.20
C LEU A 196 11.77 4.70 4.20
N GLU A 197 11.24 5.41 3.20
CA GLU A 197 11.22 6.87 3.15
C GLU A 197 10.39 7.48 4.26
N THR A 198 9.22 6.90 4.53
CA THR A 198 8.35 7.31 5.63
C THR A 198 9.05 7.12 6.96
N LEU A 199 9.63 5.95 7.24
CA LEU A 199 10.39 5.72 8.47
C LEU A 199 11.54 6.73 8.64
N ARG A 200 12.26 7.04 7.56
CA ARG A 200 13.33 8.05 7.58
C ARG A 200 12.80 9.45 7.91
N ARG A 201 11.68 9.86 7.31
CA ARG A 201 11.05 11.18 7.55
C ARG A 201 10.54 11.31 8.97
N GLU A 202 10.01 10.24 9.55
CA GLU A 202 9.62 10.17 10.97
C GLU A 202 10.82 10.03 11.93
N GLY A 203 12.05 10.03 11.42
CA GLY A 203 13.26 9.92 12.24
C GLY A 203 13.46 8.55 12.89
N ILE A 204 12.84 7.49 12.35
CA ILE A 204 12.95 6.12 12.83
C ILE A 204 14.08 5.42 12.07
N PRO A 205 15.27 5.20 12.68
CA PRO A 205 16.39 4.60 11.99
C PRO A 205 16.19 3.09 11.84
N VAL A 206 16.45 2.56 10.64
CA VAL A 206 16.27 1.13 10.33
C VAL A 206 17.63 0.42 10.27
N ALA A 207 17.74 -0.73 10.94
CA ALA A 207 18.87 -1.64 10.81
C ALA A 207 18.46 -2.88 10.01
N MET A 208 19.31 -3.32 9.08
CA MET A 208 19.14 -4.62 8.43
C MET A 208 19.85 -5.69 9.25
N VAL A 209 19.12 -6.70 9.69
CA VAL A 209 19.67 -7.86 10.42
C VAL A 209 19.33 -9.14 9.66
N ALA A 210 20.30 -9.69 8.93
CA ALA A 210 20.04 -10.73 7.94
C ALA A 210 21.01 -11.92 8.02
N ASP A 211 20.49 -13.12 7.78
CA ASP A 211 21.31 -14.33 7.70
C ASP A 211 21.74 -14.57 6.25
N GLY A 212 23.04 -14.66 6.02
CA GLY A 212 23.64 -14.93 4.71
C GLY A 212 24.87 -14.07 4.45
N LEU A 213 25.37 -14.14 3.21
CA LEU A 213 26.57 -13.42 2.79
C LEU A 213 26.28 -11.92 2.60
N ALA A 214 27.09 -11.06 3.24
CA ALA A 214 27.01 -9.61 3.11
C ALA A 214 27.04 -9.12 1.65
N GLU A 215 27.77 -9.80 0.77
CA GLU A 215 27.83 -9.46 -0.66
C GLU A 215 26.51 -9.74 -1.39
N SER A 216 25.82 -10.83 -1.06
CA SER A 216 24.51 -11.15 -1.66
C SER A 216 23.48 -10.05 -1.37
N PHE A 217 23.42 -9.59 -0.11
CA PHE A 217 22.51 -8.51 0.27
C PHE A 217 22.90 -7.18 -0.37
N ARG A 218 24.20 -6.85 -0.40
CA ARG A 218 24.68 -5.63 -1.08
C ARG A 218 24.29 -5.63 -2.55
N ASN A 219 24.47 -6.72 -3.27
CA ASN A 219 24.12 -6.81 -4.69
C ASN A 219 22.62 -6.58 -4.91
N VAL A 220 21.76 -7.16 -4.07
CA VAL A 220 20.30 -6.99 -4.14
C VAL A 220 19.90 -5.56 -3.76
N TYR A 221 20.20 -5.11 -2.54
CA TYR A 221 19.68 -3.83 -2.05
C TYR A 221 20.32 -2.61 -2.72
N ARG A 222 21.56 -2.71 -3.19
CA ARG A 222 22.17 -1.66 -4.02
C ARG A 222 21.50 -1.59 -5.39
N GLY A 223 21.27 -2.75 -6.03
CA GLY A 223 20.56 -2.83 -7.31
C GLY A 223 19.13 -2.29 -7.23
N LEU A 224 18.48 -2.45 -6.07
CA LEU A 224 17.14 -1.91 -5.81
C LEU A 224 17.14 -0.44 -5.36
N GLY A 225 18.30 0.17 -5.12
CA GLY A 225 18.42 1.55 -4.62
C GLY A 225 17.98 1.73 -3.16
N LEU A 226 17.94 0.64 -2.38
CA LEU A 226 17.44 0.63 -1.00
C LEU A 226 18.56 0.62 0.06
N GLU A 227 19.82 0.42 -0.33
CA GLU A 227 20.95 0.28 0.60
C GLU A 227 21.15 1.50 1.52
N SER A 228 20.78 2.70 1.07
CA SER A 228 20.95 3.98 1.78
C SER A 228 19.93 4.21 2.91
N TYR A 229 18.83 3.45 2.96
CA TYR A 229 17.83 3.58 4.03
C TYR A 229 18.22 2.86 5.31
N PHE A 230 19.18 1.93 5.24
CA PHE A 230 19.64 1.18 6.40
C PHE A 230 20.79 1.93 7.09
N ALA A 231 20.50 2.46 8.28
CA ALA A 231 21.50 3.13 9.12
C ALA A 231 22.66 2.20 9.47
N ARG A 232 22.36 0.91 9.70
CA ARG A 232 23.32 -0.17 9.94
C ARG A 232 22.89 -1.46 9.24
N ARG A 233 23.86 -2.29 8.91
CA ARG A 233 23.67 -3.60 8.27
C ARG A 233 24.50 -4.62 9.02
N ILE A 234 23.83 -5.67 9.47
CA ILE A 234 24.37 -6.74 10.30
C ILE A 234 24.08 -8.04 9.57
N TYR A 235 25.14 -8.72 9.16
CA TYR A 235 25.06 -9.95 8.38
C TYR A 235 25.64 -11.12 9.18
N SER A 236 24.96 -12.27 9.18
CA SER A 236 25.48 -13.45 9.88
C SER A 236 26.85 -13.89 9.38
N SER A 237 27.20 -13.62 8.10
CA SER A 237 28.54 -13.86 7.56
C SER A 237 29.65 -13.09 8.27
N ASP A 238 29.32 -11.90 8.77
CA ASP A 238 30.28 -10.99 9.40
C ASP A 238 30.34 -11.24 10.92
N VAL A 239 29.21 -11.63 11.52
CA VAL A 239 29.09 -11.92 12.95
C VAL A 239 29.55 -13.36 13.28
N GLY A 240 29.42 -14.29 12.33
CA GLY A 240 29.78 -15.70 12.47
C GLY A 240 28.68 -16.61 13.03
N VAL A 241 27.49 -16.07 13.32
CA VAL A 241 26.31 -16.82 13.79
C VAL A 241 25.03 -16.29 13.15
N GLU A 242 24.02 -17.13 13.05
CA GLU A 242 22.69 -16.78 12.52
C GLU A 242 21.68 -16.48 13.63
N LYS A 243 20.61 -15.77 13.28
CA LYS A 243 19.41 -15.70 14.14
C LYS A 243 18.85 -17.12 14.35
N PRO A 244 18.35 -17.47 15.56
CA PRO A 244 17.94 -16.59 16.66
C PRO A 244 19.05 -16.30 17.70
N SER A 245 20.33 -16.46 17.37
CA SER A 245 21.42 -16.16 18.32
C SER A 245 21.33 -14.72 18.85
N PRO A 246 21.39 -14.49 20.18
CA PRO A 246 21.32 -13.15 20.76
C PRO A 246 22.43 -12.22 20.25
N LEU A 247 23.58 -12.79 19.85
CA LEU A 247 24.72 -12.02 19.33
C LEU A 247 24.36 -11.21 18.08
N MET A 248 23.43 -11.67 17.23
CA MET A 248 22.96 -10.91 16.07
C MET A 248 22.23 -9.62 16.47
N PHE A 249 21.37 -9.73 17.50
CA PHE A 249 20.58 -8.61 18.02
C PHE A 249 21.44 -7.66 18.86
N GLU A 250 22.36 -8.19 19.69
CA GLU A 250 23.34 -7.39 20.42
C GLU A 250 24.24 -6.58 19.47
N THR A 251 24.70 -7.20 18.39
CA THR A 251 25.53 -6.51 17.39
C THR A 251 24.76 -5.38 16.74
N ALA A 252 23.48 -5.60 16.40
CA ALA A 252 22.61 -4.55 15.85
C ALA A 252 22.37 -3.41 16.85
N LEU A 253 22.05 -3.74 18.11
CA LEU A 253 21.88 -2.78 19.21
C LEU A 253 23.11 -1.86 19.34
N ARG A 254 24.30 -2.45 19.46
CA ARG A 254 25.57 -1.70 19.60
C ARG A 254 25.89 -0.88 18.36
N ALA A 255 25.70 -1.44 17.16
CA ALA A 255 25.96 -0.72 15.91
C ALA A 255 25.08 0.53 15.77
N MET A 256 23.85 0.47 16.30
CA MET A 256 22.89 1.58 16.33
C MET A 256 23.14 2.57 17.47
N GLY A 257 24.15 2.33 18.33
CA GLY A 257 24.43 3.18 19.50
C GLY A 257 23.38 3.07 20.59
N LEU A 258 22.64 1.96 20.61
CA LEU A 258 21.57 1.68 21.57
C LEU A 258 22.08 0.84 22.74
N THR A 259 21.33 0.87 23.83
CA THR A 259 21.62 0.17 25.08
C THR A 259 20.47 -0.74 25.48
N GLU A 260 20.66 -1.57 26.50
CA GLU A 260 19.60 -2.43 27.04
C GLU A 260 18.35 -1.63 27.46
N ALA A 261 18.53 -0.39 27.93
CA ALA A 261 17.43 0.51 28.30
C ALA A 261 16.55 0.92 27.10
N ASP A 262 17.03 0.73 25.86
CA ASP A 262 16.29 1.06 24.66
C ASP A 262 15.45 -0.11 24.12
N LYS A 263 15.55 -1.31 24.71
CA LYS A 263 14.90 -2.51 24.17
C LYS A 263 13.39 -2.37 23.98
N GLU A 264 12.71 -1.72 24.91
CA GLU A 264 11.25 -1.52 24.89
C GLU A 264 10.77 -0.70 23.68
N ARG A 265 11.64 0.13 23.08
CA ARG A 265 11.33 0.92 21.88
C ARG A 265 11.85 0.31 20.58
N ILE A 266 12.46 -0.86 20.62
CA ILE A 266 13.01 -1.54 19.44
C ILE A 266 12.00 -2.56 18.91
N VAL A 267 11.80 -2.55 17.60
CA VAL A 267 10.93 -3.50 16.90
C VAL A 267 11.77 -4.32 15.93
N MET A 268 11.70 -5.65 16.06
CA MET A 268 12.22 -6.58 15.07
C MET A 268 11.07 -7.04 14.16
N MET A 269 11.20 -6.75 12.87
CA MET A 269 10.30 -7.22 11.84
C MET A 269 10.97 -8.34 11.04
N GLY A 270 10.28 -9.47 10.89
CA GLY A 270 10.82 -10.61 10.15
C GLY A 270 9.73 -11.56 9.66
N ASN A 271 10.13 -12.55 8.87
CA ASN A 271 9.23 -13.51 8.24
C ASN A 271 9.50 -14.95 8.67
N HIS A 272 10.41 -15.17 9.63
CA HIS A 272 10.78 -16.50 10.11
C HIS A 272 10.53 -16.62 11.62
N VAL A 273 9.49 -17.36 12.01
CA VAL A 273 9.10 -17.51 13.43
C VAL A 273 10.24 -18.02 14.33
N LYS A 274 10.96 -19.07 13.89
CA LYS A 274 12.06 -19.67 14.69
C LYS A 274 13.33 -18.82 14.80
N LYS A 275 13.51 -17.82 13.92
CA LYS A 275 14.75 -17.05 13.82
C LYS A 275 14.53 -15.60 14.23
N ASP A 276 13.62 -14.92 13.54
CA ASP A 276 13.34 -13.52 13.76
C ASP A 276 12.52 -13.31 15.03
N ILE A 277 11.37 -13.99 15.13
CA ILE A 277 10.41 -13.80 16.23
C ILE A 277 10.97 -14.39 17.52
N ALA A 278 11.38 -15.66 17.51
CA ALA A 278 12.02 -16.27 18.66
C ALA A 278 13.31 -15.56 19.10
N GLY A 279 14.10 -15.05 18.15
CA GLY A 279 15.29 -14.28 18.47
C GLY A 279 14.95 -12.94 19.14
N ALA A 280 13.98 -12.20 18.60
CA ALA A 280 13.50 -10.93 19.15
C ALA A 280 12.93 -11.10 20.56
N ASN A 281 12.03 -12.06 20.74
CA ASN A 281 11.37 -12.35 22.01
C ASN A 281 12.38 -12.75 23.08
N ARG A 282 13.33 -13.64 22.76
CA ARG A 282 14.43 -14.03 23.67
C ARG A 282 15.36 -12.86 24.01
N PHE A 283 15.54 -11.94 23.07
CA PHE A 283 16.36 -10.75 23.29
C PHE A 283 15.62 -9.67 24.09
N GLY A 284 14.30 -9.76 24.22
CA GLY A 284 13.46 -8.82 24.96
C GLY A 284 13.09 -7.56 24.17
N ILE A 285 12.95 -7.67 22.83
CA ILE A 285 12.48 -6.59 21.96
C ILE A 285 11.18 -6.99 21.27
N THR A 286 10.34 -6.03 20.92
CA THR A 286 9.04 -6.28 20.29
C THR A 286 9.19 -7.00 18.96
N SER A 287 8.43 -8.08 18.75
CA SER A 287 8.46 -8.90 17.55
C SER A 287 7.23 -8.68 16.65
N VAL A 288 7.49 -8.49 15.35
CA VAL A 288 6.46 -8.29 14.33
C VAL A 288 6.65 -9.32 13.21
N LEU A 289 5.66 -10.19 13.01
CA LEU A 289 5.68 -11.22 11.96
C LEU A 289 5.04 -10.72 10.67
N LEU A 290 5.79 -10.84 9.56
CA LEU A 290 5.30 -10.69 8.19
C LEU A 290 4.73 -12.04 7.70
N ASP A 291 3.41 -12.19 7.70
CA ASP A 291 2.79 -13.50 7.44
C ASP A 291 2.46 -13.79 5.96
N TRP A 292 2.60 -12.79 5.08
CA TRP A 292 2.41 -12.95 3.63
C TRP A 292 3.59 -13.62 2.91
N SER A 293 4.67 -13.96 3.63
CA SER A 293 5.82 -14.67 3.07
C SER A 293 5.62 -16.18 3.16
N HIS A 294 5.30 -16.83 2.04
CA HIS A 294 5.17 -18.30 1.99
C HIS A 294 6.52 -19.05 2.04
N ARG A 295 7.63 -18.34 2.25
CA ARG A 295 8.97 -18.95 2.24
C ARG A 295 9.24 -19.80 3.49
N TYR A 296 8.62 -19.46 4.61
CA TYR A 296 8.83 -20.11 5.89
C TYR A 296 7.49 -20.37 6.59
N PRO A 297 7.41 -21.37 7.48
CA PRO A 297 6.24 -21.56 8.32
C PRO A 297 5.98 -20.32 9.18
N THR A 298 4.71 -19.88 9.21
CA THR A 298 4.24 -18.74 10.00
C THR A 298 3.54 -19.16 11.29
N VAL A 299 3.37 -20.46 11.51
CA VAL A 299 2.69 -21.01 12.70
C VAL A 299 3.72 -21.22 13.82
N PRO A 300 3.55 -20.59 15.00
CA PRO A 300 4.41 -20.82 16.16
C PRO A 300 4.26 -22.24 16.71
N GLU A 301 5.39 -22.89 17.03
CA GLU A 301 5.43 -24.18 17.73
C GLU A 301 5.75 -24.01 19.23
N THR A 302 6.34 -22.88 19.60
CA THR A 302 6.75 -22.59 20.99
C THR A 302 6.31 -21.18 21.43
N PRO A 303 6.24 -20.91 22.75
CA PRO A 303 5.91 -19.57 23.24
C PRO A 303 6.85 -18.49 22.71
N ASP A 304 8.15 -18.77 22.63
CA ASP A 304 9.14 -17.84 22.07
C ASP A 304 8.86 -17.50 20.60
N GLU A 305 8.24 -18.40 19.83
CA GLU A 305 7.90 -18.18 18.41
C GLU A 305 6.61 -17.38 18.22
N THR A 306 5.89 -17.06 19.30
CA THR A 306 4.62 -16.32 19.24
C THR A 306 4.93 -14.82 19.08
N PRO A 307 4.53 -14.17 17.98
CA PRO A 307 4.83 -12.76 17.77
C PRO A 307 3.96 -11.85 18.64
N ASP A 308 4.47 -10.68 19.03
CA ASP A 308 3.68 -9.64 19.69
C ASP A 308 2.63 -9.07 18.74
N PHE A 309 3.00 -8.91 17.47
CA PHE A 309 2.11 -8.43 16.41
C PHE A 309 2.29 -9.22 15.11
N ILE A 310 1.19 -9.35 14.36
CA ILE A 310 1.19 -9.91 13.00
C ILE A 310 0.74 -8.79 12.07
N VAL A 311 1.49 -8.61 10.99
CA VAL A 311 1.16 -7.68 9.92
C VAL A 311 0.94 -8.46 8.63
N HIS A 312 -0.06 -8.05 7.86
CA HIS A 312 -0.49 -8.69 6.61
C HIS A 312 -0.06 -7.88 5.39
N THR A 313 0.29 -6.60 5.59
CA THR A 313 0.89 -5.74 4.58
C THR A 313 2.06 -4.92 5.14
N PRO A 314 2.98 -4.41 4.30
CA PRO A 314 4.04 -3.51 4.76
C PRO A 314 3.54 -2.23 5.43
N LEU A 315 2.32 -1.78 5.10
CA LEU A 315 1.74 -0.54 5.65
C LEU A 315 1.20 -0.72 7.07
N ASP A 316 0.74 -1.92 7.43
CA ASP A 316 0.28 -2.25 8.79
C ASP A 316 1.38 -2.00 9.84
N LEU A 317 2.66 -2.02 9.42
CA LEU A 317 3.79 -1.68 10.27
C LEU A 317 3.67 -0.26 10.85
N LEU A 318 3.15 0.70 10.07
CA LEU A 318 3.00 2.07 10.54
C LEU A 318 2.01 2.16 11.71
N GLU A 319 0.96 1.32 11.70
CA GLU A 319 0.02 1.24 12.82
C GLU A 319 0.69 0.69 14.08
N VAL A 320 1.45 -0.40 13.96
CA VAL A 320 2.20 -0.99 15.07
C VAL A 320 3.18 0.02 15.67
N LEU A 321 3.86 0.79 14.82
CA LEU A 321 4.83 1.78 15.28
C LEU A 321 4.19 2.98 15.99
N SER A 322 2.91 3.27 15.71
CA SER A 322 2.13 4.37 16.29
C SER A 322 1.50 4.05 17.66
N LEU A 323 1.51 2.78 18.08
CA LEU A 323 0.96 2.38 19.37
C LEU A 323 1.77 3.00 20.53
N PRO A 324 1.11 3.50 21.59
CA PRO A 324 1.80 3.95 22.79
C PRO A 324 2.65 2.80 23.34
N ARG A 325 3.95 3.02 23.48
CA ARG A 325 4.86 2.07 24.10
C ARG A 325 4.96 2.48 25.56
N GLY A 326 4.63 1.53 26.44
CA GLY A 326 4.53 1.72 27.89
C GLY A 326 5.83 2.17 28.53
#